data_AF-A0A011P3J9-F1
#
_entry.id   AF-A0A011P3J9-F1
#
_cell.length_a   1.000
_cell.length_b   1.000
_cell.length_c   1.000
_cell.angle_alpha   90.00
_cell.angle_beta   90.00
_cell.angle_gamma   90.00
#
_symmetry.space_group_name_H-M   'P 1'
#
loop_
_entity.id
_entity.type
_entity.pdbx_description
1 polymer ?
#
loop_
_entity_poly.entity_id
_entity_poly.type
_entity_poly.pdbx_seq_one_letter_code
_entity_poly.pdbx_strand_id
1 'polypeptide(L)' 'MKAFKNGTRPATIMHQLAKGYTDEEIAILAEYFAKQK' A
#
# COMPACT_ATOMS: atom_id res chain seq x y z
N MET A 1 1.07 1.09 -2.96
CA MET A 1 0.95 -0.07 -2.05
C MET A 1 1.14 -1.41 -2.77
N LYS A 2 0.43 -1.72 -3.86
CA LYS A 2 0.53 -3.03 -4.56
C LYS A 2 1.95 -3.44 -4.96
N ALA A 3 2.78 -2.52 -5.50
CA ALA A 3 4.17 -2.83 -5.84
C ALA A 3 5.05 -3.21 -4.64
N PHE A 4 4.76 -2.66 -3.44
CA PHE A 4 5.44 -3.05 -2.21
C PHE A 4 4.92 -4.39 -1.69
N LYS A 5 3.59 -4.61 -1.75
CA LYS A 5 2.95 -5.88 -1.38
C LYS A 5 3.49 -7.05 -2.21
N ASN A 6 3.67 -6.83 -3.52
CA ASN A 6 4.16 -7.82 -4.48
C ASN A 6 5.69 -7.94 -4.52
N GLY A 7 6.43 -7.10 -3.78
CA GLY A 7 7.89 -7.13 -3.75
C GLY A 7 8.57 -6.57 -5.01
N THR A 8 7.83 -6.00 -5.96
CA THR A 8 8.39 -5.47 -7.22
C THR A 8 9.04 -4.11 -7.08
N ARG A 9 8.75 -3.38 -5.99
CA ARG A 9 9.42 -2.12 -5.64
C ARG A 9 10.26 -2.30 -4.38
N PRO A 10 11.59 -2.04 -4.42
CA PRO A 10 12.45 -2.21 -3.26
C PRO A 10 12.03 -1.27 -2.12
N ALA A 11 11.98 -1.80 -0.90
CA ALA A 11 11.71 -1.04 0.32
C ALA A 11 12.34 -1.71 1.55
N THR A 12 12.71 -0.90 2.54
CA THR A 12 13.21 -1.40 3.83
C THR A 12 12.07 -1.84 4.75
N ILE A 13 10.96 -1.07 4.80
CA ILE A 13 9.84 -1.30 5.74
C ILE A 13 8.51 -1.56 5.02
N MET A 14 8.27 -0.90 3.88
CA MET A 14 6.94 -0.88 3.22
C MET A 14 6.44 -2.26 2.78
N HIS A 15 7.32 -3.26 2.60
CA HIS A 15 6.89 -4.62 2.28
C HIS A 15 6.04 -5.24 3.39
N GLN A 16 6.45 -5.09 4.66
CA GLN A 16 5.72 -5.67 5.79
C GLN A 16 4.43 -4.92 6.05
N LEU A 17 4.46 -3.59 5.95
CA LEU A 17 3.25 -2.76 6.07
C LEU A 17 2.24 -3.10 4.96
N ALA A 18 2.68 -3.20 3.71
CA ALA A 18 1.78 -3.46 2.59
C ALA A 18 1.18 -4.88 2.59
N LYS A 19 1.89 -5.89 3.12
CA LYS A 19 1.36 -7.25 3.28
C LYS A 19 0.30 -7.36 4.37
N GLY A 20 0.30 -6.46 5.35
CA GLY A 20 -0.69 -6.41 6.43
C GLY A 20 -2.07 -5.91 6.00
N TYR A 21 -2.23 -5.39 4.78
CA TYR A 21 -3.50 -4.87 4.26
C TYR A 21 -4.10 -5.76 3.19
N THR A 22 -5.43 -5.86 3.18
CA THR A 22 -6.17 -6.43 2.05
C THR A 22 -6.13 -5.51 0.84
N ASP A 23 -6.53 -6.02 -0.33
CA ASP A 23 -6.54 -5.20 -1.55
C ASP A 23 -7.64 -4.13 -1.49
N GLU A 24 -8.74 -4.42 -0.80
CA GLU A 24 -9.86 -3.52 -0.53
C GLU A 24 -9.42 -2.37 0.40
N GLU A 25 -8.73 -2.68 1.50
CA GLU A 25 -8.19 -1.66 2.42
C GLU A 25 -7.16 -0.75 1.73
N ILE A 26 -6.31 -1.32 0.87
CA ILE A 26 -5.37 -0.55 0.04
C ILE A 26 -6.13 0.42 -0.88
N ALA A 27 -7.26 0.02 -1.45
CA ALA A 27 -8.07 0.89 -2.30
C ALA A 27 -8.71 2.03 -1.51
N ILE A 28 -9.24 1.75 -0.32
CA ILE A 28 -9.81 2.76 0.59
C ILE A 28 -8.74 3.80 1.00
N LEU A 29 -7.56 3.33 1.41
CA LEU A 29 -6.45 4.22 1.75
C LEU A 29 -6.02 5.09 0.56
N ALA A 30 -5.95 4.50 -0.64
CA ALA A 30 -5.61 5.24 -1.85
C ALA A 30 -6.62 6.34 -2.16
N GLU A 31 -7.92 6.07 -2.00
CA GLU A 31 -8.98 7.08 -2.18
C GLU A 31 -8.88 8.20 -1.13
N TYR A 32 -8.66 7.84 0.14
CA TYR A 32 -8.51 8.81 1.22
C TYR A 32 -7.33 9.76 0.95
N PHE A 33 -6.14 9.22 0.68
CA PHE A 33 -4.95 10.04 0.42
C PHE A 33 -5.03 10.83 -0.89
N ALA A 34 -5.75 10.35 -1.90
CA ALA A 34 -5.97 11.10 -3.14
C ALA A 34 -6.80 12.38 -2.91
N LYS A 35 -7.63 12.40 -1.87
CA LYS A 35 -8.44 13.56 -1.46
C LYS A 35 -7.72 14.48 -0.48
N GLN A 36 -6.61 14.04 0.10
CA GLN A 36 -5.82 14.80 1.06
C GLN A 36 -4.87 15.75 0.32
N LYS A 37 -5.02 17.07 0.56
CA LYS A 37 -4.13 18.13 0.04
C LYS A 37 -2.85 18.25 0.86
#